data_AF-A0A0F7Q0E9-F1
#
_entry.id   AF-A0A0F7Q0E9-F1
#
_cell.length_a   1.000
_cell.length_b   1.000
_cell.length_c   1.000
_cell.angle_alpha   90.00
_cell.angle_beta   90.00
_cell.angle_gamma   90.00
#
_symmetry.space_group_name_H-M   'P 1'
#
loop_
_entity.id
_entity.type
_entity.pdbx_description
1 polymer ?
#
loop_
_entity_poly.entity_id
_entity_poly.type
_entity_poly.pdbx_seq_one_letter_code
_entity_poly.pdbx_strand_id
1 'polypeptide(L)'
;MFNSGVMLIDMDKWRQNKVEEKVLNFIKEKNGNVQQGDQGVLNAVLSKQTLPISPSYNFATVFTDLSYDQMVKYRKPVNFYSEDEIIEAQQDLHIIHYTSHFFSPRPWQEGKHTIV
;
A
#
# COMPACT_ATOMS: atom_id res chain seq x y z
N MET A 1 3.26 4.38 6.81
CA MET A 1 2.97 4.61 5.37
C MET A 1 1.92 3.58 4.97
N PHE A 2 0.93 3.94 4.15
CA PHE A 2 -0.11 3.00 3.68
C PHE A 2 0.00 2.76 2.16
N ASN A 3 -0.53 1.63 1.71
CA ASN A 3 -0.66 1.30 0.29
C ASN A 3 -1.99 1.83 -0.26
N SER A 4 -1.97 2.55 -1.39
CA SER A 4 -3.18 3.17 -1.97
C SER A 4 -4.02 2.22 -2.82
N GLY A 5 -3.65 0.93 -2.95
CA GLY A 5 -4.40 -0.05 -3.74
C GLY A 5 -5.77 -0.40 -3.18
N VAL A 6 -5.92 -0.35 -1.84
CA VAL A 6 -7.20 -0.52 -1.15
C VAL A 6 -7.30 0.52 -0.05
N MET A 7 -8.36 1.31 -0.08
CA MET A 7 -8.63 2.37 0.89
C MET A 7 -10.11 2.40 1.22
N LEU A 8 -10.45 2.35 2.51
CA LEU A 8 -11.78 2.71 2.98
C LEU A 8 -11.80 4.21 3.29
N ILE A 9 -12.58 4.97 2.52
CA ILE A 9 -12.53 6.44 2.54
C ILE A 9 -13.81 7.01 3.15
N ASP A 10 -13.64 7.79 4.23
CA ASP A 10 -14.69 8.68 4.74
C ASP A 10 -14.83 9.88 3.79
N MET A 11 -15.79 9.78 2.87
CA MET A 11 -15.98 10.77 1.81
C MET A 11 -16.46 12.13 2.34
N ASP A 12 -17.15 12.16 3.48
CA ASP A 12 -17.63 13.41 4.07
C ASP A 12 -16.46 14.16 4.70
N LYS A 13 -15.61 13.48 5.48
CA LYS A 13 -14.36 14.08 5.96
C LYS A 13 -13.42 14.45 4.83
N TRP A 14 -13.35 13.65 3.76
CA TRP A 14 -12.53 13.96 2.59
C TRP A 14 -12.90 15.31 1.98
N ARG A 15 -14.20 15.54 1.78
CA ARG A 15 -14.75 16.81 1.26
C ARG A 15 -14.56 17.95 2.25
N GLN A 16 -14.91 17.76 3.52
CA GLN A 16 -14.78 18.78 4.57
C GLN A 16 -13.33 19.25 4.74
N ASN A 17 -12.37 18.32 4.68
CA ASN A 17 -10.95 18.62 4.83
C ASN A 17 -10.28 19.06 3.54
N LYS A 18 -11.03 19.20 2.43
CA LYS A 18 -10.53 19.59 1.11
C LYS A 18 -9.29 18.79 0.69
N VAL A 19 -9.35 17.47 0.86
CA VAL A 19 -8.18 16.59 0.65
C VAL A 19 -7.67 16.67 -0.79
N GLU A 20 -8.56 16.74 -1.78
CA GLU A 20 -8.19 16.89 -3.18
C GLU A 20 -7.36 18.15 -3.44
N GLU A 21 -7.77 19.29 -2.87
CA GLU A 21 -7.02 20.54 -2.99
C GLU A 21 -5.62 20.42 -2.38
N LYS A 22 -5.51 19.78 -1.21
CA LYS A 22 -4.22 19.53 -0.54
C LYS A 22 -3.31 18.62 -1.39
N VAL A 23 -3.87 17.58 -2.00
CA VAL A 23 -3.16 16.68 -2.92
C VAL A 23 -2.64 17.45 -4.14
N LEU A 24 -3.48 18.26 -4.79
CA LEU A 24 -3.10 19.07 -5.94
C LEU A 24 -2.05 20.13 -5.59
N ASN A 25 -2.20 20.79 -4.44
CA ASN A 25 -1.23 21.78 -3.97
C ASN A 25 0.12 21.14 -3.67
N PHE A 26 0.15 19.96 -3.04
CA PHE A 26 1.39 19.22 -2.80
C PHE A 26 2.12 18.88 -4.10
N ILE A 27 1.39 18.42 -5.13
CA ILE A 27 1.98 18.13 -6.45
C ILE A 27 2.58 19.40 -7.07
N LYS A 28 1.86 20.52 -7.01
CA LYS A 28 2.33 21.82 -7.51
C LYS A 28 3.59 22.30 -6.77
N GLU A 29 3.60 22.23 -5.44
CA GLU A 29 4.74 22.61 -4.60
C GLU A 29 5.99 21.78 -4.91
N LYS A 30 5.81 20.53 -5.34
CA LYS A 30 6.90 19.65 -5.76
C LYS A 30 7.24 19.77 -7.25
N ASN A 31 6.66 20.71 -7.99
CA ASN A 31 6.81 20.85 -9.44
C ASN A 31 6.56 19.51 -10.18
N GLY A 32 5.59 18.72 -9.71
CA GLY A 32 5.29 17.40 -10.25
C GLY A 32 6.30 16.30 -9.88
N ASN A 33 7.41 16.63 -9.21
CA ASN A 33 8.43 15.67 -8.80
C ASN A 33 8.03 14.98 -7.48
N VAL A 34 7.14 14.00 -7.60
CA VAL A 34 6.61 13.22 -6.47
C VAL A 34 7.14 11.80 -6.52
N GLN A 35 7.71 11.33 -5.41
CA GLN A 35 8.15 9.95 -5.29
C GLN A 35 6.94 9.02 -5.19
N GLN A 36 6.99 7.86 -5.84
CA GLN A 36 5.91 6.84 -5.79
C GLN A 36 4.53 7.33 -6.27
N GLY A 37 4.50 8.27 -7.22
CA GLY A 37 3.26 8.70 -7.88
C GLY A 37 2.19 9.19 -6.90
N ASP A 38 0.95 8.75 -7.12
CA ASP A 38 -0.22 9.07 -6.30
C ASP A 38 -0.07 8.59 -4.84
N GLN A 39 0.46 7.38 -4.62
CA GLN A 39 0.63 6.82 -3.28
C GLN A 39 1.53 7.70 -2.41
N GLY A 40 2.61 8.24 -2.99
CA GLY A 40 3.52 9.12 -2.26
C GLY A 40 2.87 10.45 -1.89
N VAL A 41 2.07 11.02 -2.79
CA VAL A 41 1.30 12.25 -2.50
C VAL A 41 0.28 12.01 -1.40
N LEU A 42 -0.49 10.92 -1.51
CA LEU A 42 -1.47 10.49 -0.51
C LEU A 42 -0.82 10.29 0.87
N ASN A 43 0.33 9.62 0.94
CA ASN A 43 1.06 9.45 2.19
C ASN A 43 1.59 10.77 2.75
N ALA A 44 2.07 11.69 1.91
CA ALA A 44 2.54 12.99 2.36
C ALA A 44 1.40 13.84 2.96
N VAL A 45 0.21 13.79 2.36
CA VAL A 45 -0.95 14.58 2.79
C VAL A 45 -1.71 13.95 3.95
N LEU A 46 -1.83 12.61 3.98
CA LEU A 46 -2.78 11.90 4.86
C LEU A 46 -2.15 11.00 5.92
N SER A 47 -0.83 10.75 5.92
CA SER A 47 -0.20 9.74 6.79
C SER A 47 -0.49 9.84 8.29
N LYS A 48 -0.83 11.04 8.79
CA LYS A 48 -1.19 11.28 10.20
C LYS A 48 -2.71 11.17 10.49
N GLN A 49 -3.51 10.93 9.46
CA GLN A 49 -4.98 10.90 9.50
C GLN A 49 -5.53 9.58 8.93
N THR A 50 -4.70 8.54 8.90
CA THR A 50 -5.05 7.21 8.42
C THR A 50 -4.94 6.18 9.53
N LEU A 51 -5.81 5.18 9.49
CA LEU A 51 -5.69 3.97 10.30
C LEU A 51 -5.31 2.80 9.39
N PRO A 52 -4.48 1.86 9.86
CA PRO A 52 -4.22 0.63 9.13
C PRO A 52 -5.49 -0.23 9.08
N ILE A 53 -5.65 -0.97 7.98
CA ILE A 53 -6.64 -2.04 7.86
C ILE A 53 -5.91 -3.38 7.98
N SER A 54 -6.62 -4.46 8.28
CA SER A 54 -5.99 -5.80 8.27
C SER A 54 -5.27 -6.06 6.94
N PRO A 55 -4.06 -6.66 6.95
CA PRO A 55 -3.37 -7.04 5.73
C PRO A 55 -4.21 -7.96 4.84
N SER A 56 -5.17 -8.70 5.39
CA SER A 56 -6.04 -9.61 4.63
C SER A 56 -6.91 -8.89 3.58
N TYR A 57 -7.16 -7.59 3.74
CA TYR A 57 -7.89 -6.75 2.79
C TYR A 57 -6.99 -6.01 1.79
N ASN A 58 -5.67 -6.12 1.90
CA ASN A 58 -4.73 -5.56 0.94
C ASN A 58 -3.43 -6.36 0.96
N PHE A 59 -3.55 -7.67 0.74
CA PHE A 59 -2.44 -8.59 0.91
C PHE A 59 -1.52 -8.51 -0.30
N ALA A 60 -0.42 -7.77 -0.15
CA ALA A 60 0.51 -7.51 -1.22
C ALA A 60 1.43 -8.72 -1.46
N THR A 61 1.71 -9.03 -2.72
CA THR A 61 2.63 -10.11 -3.14
C THR A 61 4.01 -10.08 -2.47
N VAL A 62 4.48 -8.91 -2.05
CA VAL A 62 5.75 -8.79 -1.30
C VAL A 62 5.76 -9.58 0.01
N PHE A 63 4.60 -9.88 0.59
CA PHE A 63 4.46 -10.67 1.82
C PHE A 63 4.77 -12.16 1.61
N THR A 64 4.66 -12.65 0.37
CA THR A 64 5.02 -14.03 0.02
C THR A 64 6.32 -14.10 -0.77
N ASP A 65 6.72 -13.04 -1.48
CA ASP A 65 7.97 -12.99 -2.24
C ASP A 65 9.23 -12.97 -1.37
N LEU A 66 9.11 -12.48 -0.13
CA LEU A 66 10.23 -12.25 0.78
C LEU A 66 9.85 -12.72 2.19
N SER A 67 10.83 -13.19 2.97
CA SER A 67 10.61 -13.35 4.41
C SER A 67 10.33 -11.99 5.06
N TYR A 68 9.69 -11.99 6.23
CA TYR A 68 9.39 -10.76 6.95
C TYR A 68 10.64 -9.89 7.17
N ASP A 69 11.74 -10.49 7.64
CA ASP A 69 13.02 -9.81 7.82
C ASP A 69 13.59 -9.20 6.53
N GLN A 70 13.51 -9.93 5.42
CA GLN A 70 13.95 -9.44 4.11
C GLN A 70 13.09 -8.26 3.65
N MET A 71 11.78 -8.35 3.84
CA MET A 71 10.81 -7.32 3.49
C MET A 71 11.03 -6.05 4.33
N VAL A 72 11.23 -6.16 5.65
CA VAL A 72 11.55 -5.03 6.53
C VAL A 72 12.87 -4.38 6.12
N LYS A 73 13.91 -5.17 5.83
CA LYS A 73 15.22 -4.66 5.40
C LYS A 73 15.15 -3.94 4.05
N TYR A 74 14.39 -4.50 3.11
CA TYR A 74 14.24 -3.96 1.75
C TYR A 74 13.36 -2.72 1.69
N ARG A 75 12.17 -2.77 2.31
CA ARG A 75 11.16 -1.69 2.26
C ARG A 75 11.38 -0.59 3.29
N LYS A 76 12.06 -0.91 4.42
CA LYS A 76 12.23 -0.01 5.58
C LYS A 76 10.92 0.67 5.99
N PRO A 77 9.84 -0.09 6.20
CA PRO A 77 8.53 0.50 6.43
C PRO A 77 8.46 1.17 7.82
N VAL A 78 7.66 2.23 7.94
CA VAL A 78 7.44 2.97 9.20
C VAL A 78 6.01 2.72 9.67
N ASN A 79 5.87 2.28 10.93
CA ASN A 79 4.60 1.86 11.56
C ASN A 79 3.87 0.83 10.69
N PHE A 80 4.47 -0.35 10.56
CA PHE A 80 4.02 -1.42 9.67
C PHE A 80 3.41 -2.59 10.44
N TYR A 81 2.77 -3.50 9.72
CA TYR A 81 2.28 -4.76 10.27
C TYR A 81 3.44 -5.59 10.84
N SER A 82 3.18 -6.26 11.95
CA SER A 82 4.02 -7.30 12.53
C SER A 82 4.04 -8.56 11.66
N GLU A 83 5.00 -9.45 11.94
CA GLU A 83 5.08 -10.75 11.28
C GLU A 83 3.84 -11.61 11.55
N ASP A 84 3.39 -11.64 12.80
CA ASP A 84 2.18 -12.36 13.20
C ASP A 84 0.93 -11.85 12.48
N GLU A 85 0.74 -10.53 12.35
CA GLU A 85 -0.39 -9.95 11.60
C GLU A 85 -0.39 -10.39 10.12
N ILE A 86 0.78 -10.54 9.51
CA ILE A 86 0.91 -11.00 8.12
C ILE A 86 0.61 -12.50 8.03
N ILE A 87 1.14 -13.30 8.95
CA ILE A 87 0.90 -14.75 9.01
C ILE A 87 -0.58 -15.05 9.24
N GLU A 88 -1.22 -14.35 10.18
CA GLU A 88 -2.65 -14.47 10.47
C GLU A 88 -3.49 -14.06 9.25
N ALA A 89 -3.16 -12.94 8.61
CA ALA A 89 -3.84 -12.49 7.40
C ALA A 89 -3.72 -13.49 6.23
N GLN A 90 -2.61 -14.23 6.14
CA GLN A 90 -2.41 -15.24 5.10
C GLN A 90 -3.34 -16.45 5.28
N GLN A 91 -3.79 -16.74 6.50
CA GLN A 91 -4.73 -17.84 6.76
C GLN A 91 -6.16 -17.55 6.27
N ASP A 92 -6.52 -16.26 6.13
CA ASP A 92 -7.87 -15.82 5.75
C ASP A 92 -7.83 -14.58 4.84
N LEU A 93 -7.41 -14.80 3.59
CA LEU A 93 -7.23 -13.76 2.58
C LEU A 93 -8.57 -13.30 1.99
N HIS A 94 -8.81 -12.00 2.00
CA HIS A 94 -10.01 -11.38 1.44
C HIS A 94 -9.74 -10.67 0.11
N ILE A 95 -8.61 -9.95 0.02
CA ILE A 95 -8.18 -9.25 -1.19
C ILE A 95 -6.68 -9.42 -1.38
N ILE A 96 -6.29 -10.04 -2.49
CA ILE A 96 -4.91 -10.17 -2.93
C ILE A 96 -4.57 -9.00 -3.85
N HIS A 97 -3.54 -8.24 -3.48
CA HIS A 97 -3.02 -7.15 -4.29
C HIS A 97 -1.73 -7.60 -4.98
N TYR A 98 -1.85 -7.94 -6.28
CA TYR A 98 -0.72 -8.27 -7.14
C TYR A 98 0.17 -7.06 -7.44
N THR A 99 0.90 -6.56 -6.46
CA THR A 99 1.85 -5.46 -6.62
C THR A 99 3.01 -5.90 -7.50
N SER A 100 3.49 -5.02 -8.39
CA SER A 100 4.67 -5.34 -9.20
C SER A 100 5.89 -5.56 -8.29
N HIS A 101 6.44 -6.76 -8.32
CA HIS A 101 7.70 -7.10 -7.67
C HIS A 101 8.56 -7.96 -8.61
N PHE A 102 9.87 -8.03 -8.35
CA PHE A 102 10.80 -8.77 -9.23
C PHE A 102 10.47 -10.27 -9.30
N PHE A 103 9.99 -10.83 -8.18
CA PHE A 103 9.64 -12.25 -8.05
C PHE A 103 8.17 -12.54 -8.38
N SER A 104 7.28 -11.54 -8.21
CA SER A 104 5.85 -11.66 -8.51
C SER A 104 5.46 -10.91 -9.81
N PRO A 105 5.35 -11.63 -10.93
CA PRO A 105 4.75 -11.11 -12.15
C PRO A 105 3.25 -10.86 -11.94
N ARG A 106 2.65 -10.11 -12.86
CA ARG A 106 1.20 -9.92 -12.85
C ARG A 106 0.51 -11.23 -13.25
N PRO A 107 -0.64 -11.56 -12.66
CA PRO A 107 -1.29 -12.86 -12.85
C PRO A 107 -1.80 -13.10 -14.28
N TRP A 108 -1.93 -12.04 -15.08
CA TRP A 108 -2.28 -12.13 -16.50
C TRP A 108 -1.07 -12.32 -17.42
N GLN A 109 0.14 -12.44 -16.89
CA GLN A 109 1.33 -12.74 -17.69
C GLN A 109 1.44 -14.25 -17.92
N GLU A 110 1.53 -14.64 -19.19
CA GLU A 110 1.59 -16.05 -19.61
C GLU A 110 2.76 -16.81 -18.98
N GLY A 111 2.51 -18.05 -18.58
CA GLY A 111 3.52 -18.97 -18.06
C GLY A 111 4.00 -18.68 -16.63
N LYS A 112 3.34 -17.75 -15.91
CA LYS A 112 3.72 -17.39 -14.55
C LYS A 112 2.55 -17.51 -13.59
N HIS A 113 2.55 -18.58 -12.79
CA HIS A 113 1.60 -18.75 -11.69
C HIS A 113 2.14 -18.03 -10.47
N THR A 114 1.45 -16.99 -10.02
CA THR A 114 1.69 -16.40 -8.70
C THR A 114 1.04 -17.33 -7.67
N ILE A 115 1.85 -17.93 -6.80
CA ILE A 115 1.36 -18.73 -5.69
C ILE A 115 1.06 -17.76 -4.56
N VAL A 116 -0.21 -17.69 -4.15
CA VAL A 116 -0.66 -17.01 -2.93
C VAL A 116 -1.26 -18.04 -2.01
#